data_AF-A0A426YJ10-F1
#
_entry.id   AF-A0A426YJ10-F1
#
_cell.length_a   1.000
_cell.length_b   1.000
_cell.length_c   1.000
_cell.angle_alpha   90.00
_cell.angle_beta   90.00
_cell.angle_gamma   90.00
#
_symmetry.space_group_name_H-M   'P 1'
#
loop_
_entity.id
_entity.type
_entity.pdbx_description
1 polymer ?
#
loop_
_entity_poly.entity_id
_entity_poly.type
_entity_poly.pdbx_seq_one_letter_code
_entity_poly.pdbx_strand_id
1 'polypeptide(L)' 'MKIIMKYKESGGFQLELHRLGQATYEYGYRVVLARFRAQYPDLEIEEDQFASLANDDNEDMLDEVSFDDNPNLPST' A
#
# COMPACT_ATOMS: atom_id res chain seq x y z
N MET A 1 18.23 7.17 18.93
CA MET A 1 16.84 6.79 19.29
C MET A 1 15.80 7.86 18.95
N LYS A 2 16.01 9.15 19.25
CA LYS A 2 15.05 10.24 18.93
C LYS A 2 14.70 10.37 17.43
N ILE A 3 15.63 10.06 16.53
CA ILE A 3 15.43 10.16 15.07
C ILE A 3 14.40 9.13 14.57
N ILE A 4 14.50 7.87 15.04
CA ILE A 4 13.57 6.79 14.67
C ILE A 4 12.14 7.14 15.14
N MET A 5 12.01 7.71 16.33
CA MET A 5 10.70 8.11 16.86
C MET A 5 10.06 9.21 16.00
N LYS A 6 10.83 10.24 15.62
CA LYS A 6 10.38 11.30 14.71
C LYS A 6 10.00 10.75 13.33
N TYR A 7 10.75 9.80 12.80
CA TYR A 7 10.41 9.15 11.53
C TYR A 7 9.10 8.37 11.60
N LYS A 8 8.89 7.57 12.66
CA LYS A 8 7.63 6.82 12.85
C LYS A 8 6.41 7.72 13.07
N GLU A 9 6.62 8.93 13.58
CA GLU A 9 5.59 9.97 13.73
C GLU A 9 5.41 10.83 12.47
N SER A 10 6.27 10.68 11.46
CA SER A 10 6.19 11.46 10.23
C SER A 10 4.99 11.04 9.36
N GLY A 11 4.45 12.00 8.60
CA GLY A 11 3.38 11.74 7.63
C GLY A 11 3.79 10.77 6.52
N GLY A 12 5.06 10.79 6.11
CA GLY A 12 5.60 9.86 5.10
C GLY A 12 5.50 8.40 5.57
N PHE A 13 5.90 8.12 6.81
CA PHE A 13 5.79 6.77 7.37
C PHE A 13 4.33 6.29 7.49
N GLN A 14 3.41 7.17 7.89
CA GLN A 14 1.98 6.83 7.94
C GLN A 14 1.40 6.55 6.55
N LEU A 15 1.80 7.34 5.55
CA LEU A 15 1.38 7.16 4.17
C LEU A 15 1.92 5.84 3.59
N GLU A 16 3.19 5.53 3.81
CA GLU A 16 3.80 4.25 3.41
C GLU A 16 3.09 3.07 4.08
N LEU A 17 2.77 3.17 5.38
CA LEU A 17 2.05 2.12 6.09
C LEU A 17 0.63 1.89 5.55
N HIS A 18 -0.10 2.97 5.22
CA HIS A 18 -1.41 2.88 4.61
C HIS A 18 -1.34 2.20 3.23
N ARG A 19 -0.39 2.61 2.38
CA ARG A 19 -0.15 2.00 1.07
C ARG A 19 0.21 0.52 1.19
N LEU A 20 1.09 0.16 2.12
CA LEU A 20 1.46 -1.24 2.36
C LEU A 20 0.26 -2.07 2.86
N GLY A 21 -0.55 -1.51 3.76
CA GLY A 21 -1.79 -2.14 4.24
C GLY A 21 -2.77 -2.41 3.10
N GLN A 22 -2.99 -1.43 2.23
CA GLN A 22 -3.85 -1.56 1.05
C GLN A 22 -3.32 -2.64 0.08
N ALA A 23 -2.04 -2.59 -0.28
CA ALA A 23 -1.44 -3.54 -1.22
C ALA A 23 -1.49 -4.99 -0.70
N THR A 24 -1.23 -5.19 0.59
CA THR A 24 -1.27 -6.53 1.21
C THR A 24 -2.69 -7.09 1.31
N TYR A 25 -3.66 -6.24 1.66
CA TYR A 25 -5.07 -6.61 1.67
C TYR A 25 -5.56 -7.01 0.27
N GLU A 26 -5.26 -6.18 -0.73
CA GLU A 26 -5.68 -6.40 -2.11
C GLU A 26 -5.07 -7.69 -2.70
N TYR A 27 -3.78 -7.92 -2.49
CA TYR A 27 -3.13 -9.16 -2.91
C TYR A 27 -3.77 -10.39 -2.26
N GLY A 28 -4.03 -10.33 -0.95
CA GLY A 28 -4.70 -11.40 -0.22
C GLY A 28 -6.10 -11.69 -0.77
N TYR A 29 -6.87 -10.63 -1.04
CA TYR A 29 -8.20 -10.72 -1.64
C TYR A 29 -8.15 -11.41 -3.01
N ARG A 30 -7.27 -10.97 -3.92
CA ARG A 30 -7.11 -11.57 -5.26
C ARG A 30 -6.77 -13.07 -5.18
N VAL A 31 -5.89 -13.47 -4.26
CA VAL A 31 -5.52 -14.88 -4.07
C VAL A 31 -6.70 -15.71 -3.58
N VAL A 32 -7.45 -15.22 -2.59
CA VAL A 32 -8.63 -15.90 -2.06
C VAL A 32 -9.72 -16.00 -3.12
N LEU A 33 -9.96 -14.93 -3.86
CA LEU A 33 -10.95 -14.89 -4.94
C LEU A 33 -10.60 -15.88 -6.07
N ALA A 34 -9.35 -15.93 -6.50
CA ALA A 34 -8.90 -16.88 -7.53
C ALA A 34 -9.08 -18.33 -7.09
N ARG A 35 -8.74 -18.65 -5.83
CA ARG A 35 -8.94 -19.99 -5.25
C ARG A 35 -10.42 -20.35 -5.16
N PHE A 36 -11.25 -19.40 -4.73
CA PHE A 36 -12.68 -19.60 -4.62
C PHE A 36 -13.32 -19.86 -6.00
N ARG A 37 -12.99 -19.04 -7.01
CA ARG A 37 -13.44 -19.23 -8.41
C ARG A 37 -13.01 -20.59 -8.97
N ALA A 38 -11.80 -21.06 -8.65
CA ALA A 38 -11.33 -22.38 -9.08
C ALA A 38 -12.07 -23.54 -8.37
N GLN A 39 -12.49 -23.35 -7.12
CA GLN A 39 -13.21 -24.37 -6.34
C GLN A 39 -14.71 -24.42 -6.68
N TYR A 40 -15.31 -23.27 -7.01
CA TYR A 40 -16.74 -23.11 -7.26
C TYR A 40 -16.99 -22.37 -8.58
N PRO A 41 -16.72 -23.02 -9.74
CA PRO A 41 -16.81 -22.36 -11.05
C PRO A 41 -18.23 -21.94 -11.45
N ASP A 42 -19.26 -22.60 -10.90
CA ASP A 42 -20.66 -22.35 -11.24
C ASP A 42 -21.31 -21.28 -10.34
N LEU A 43 -20.59 -20.77 -9.33
CA LEU A 43 -21.13 -19.76 -8.43
C LEU A 43 -20.83 -18.36 -8.94
N GLU A 44 -21.87 -17.57 -9.16
CA GLU A 44 -21.74 -16.15 -9.51
C GLU A 44 -21.26 -15.37 -8.28
N ILE A 45 -20.16 -14.64 -8.41
CA ILE A 45 -19.59 -13.81 -7.37
C ILE A 45 -19.85 -12.37 -7.78
N GLU A 46 -20.55 -11.61 -6.93
CA GLU A 46 -20.67 -10.17 -7.08
C GLU A 46 -19.26 -9.56 -7.02
N GLU A 47 -18.83 -8.90 -8.09
CA GLU A 47 -17.52 -8.27 -8.14
C GLU A 47 -17.50 -7.10 -7.16
N ASP A 48 -16.57 -7.18 -6.20
CA ASP A 48 -16.34 -6.11 -5.23
C ASP A 48 -15.70 -4.91 -5.93
N GLN A 49 -15.90 -3.71 -5.37
CA GLN A 49 -15.30 -2.45 -5.80
C GLN A 49 -13.75 -2.50 -5.79
N PHE A 50 -13.14 -3.42 -5.03
CA PHE A 50 -11.71 -3.70 -5.11
C PHE A 50 -11.28 -4.44 -6.40
N ALA A 51 -12.20 -5.14 -7.08
CA ALA A 51 -11.95 -5.75 -8.38
C ALA A 51 -11.96 -4.72 -9.53
N SER A 52 -12.70 -3.61 -9.39
CA SER A 52 -12.67 -2.52 -10.38
C SER A 52 -11.41 -1.65 -10.25
N LEU A 53 -10.94 -1.40 -9.01
CA LEU A 53 -9.64 -0.74 -8.74
C LEU A 53 -8.44 -1.54 -9.28
N ALA A 54 -8.60 -2.84 -9.50
CA ALA A 54 -7.55 -3.70 -10.01
C ALA A 54 -7.24 -3.53 -11.51
N ASN A 55 -8.20 -3.02 -12.31
CA ASN A 55 -8.09 -2.94 -13.77
C ASN A 55 -7.61 -1.59 -14.27
N ASP A 56 -7.85 -0.51 -13.53
CA ASP A 56 -7.31 0.80 -13.84
C ASP A 56 -7.35 1.60 -12.55
N ASP A 57 -6.25 1.49 -11.83
CA ASP A 57 -5.59 2.62 -11.20
C ASP A 57 -4.27 2.06 -10.67
N ASN A 58 -3.37 1.86 -11.63
CA ASN A 58 -2.03 2.42 -11.48
C ASN A 58 -2.19 3.95 -11.33
N GLU A 59 -2.93 4.41 -10.31
CA GLU A 59 -2.95 5.78 -9.81
C GLU A 59 -1.57 5.97 -9.21
N ASP A 60 -0.71 6.16 -10.19
CA ASP A 60 0.55 6.79 -10.23
C ASP A 60 1.49 6.26 -9.15
N MET A 61 2.56 5.65 -9.63
CA MET A 61 3.81 5.61 -8.89
C MET A 61 4.28 7.07 -8.67
N LEU A 62 3.50 7.87 -7.93
CA LEU A 62 3.79 9.28 -7.69
C LEU A 62 4.95 9.35 -6.72
N ASP A 63 6.05 9.68 -7.38
CA ASP A 63 7.34 10.15 -6.95
C ASP A 63 8.02 9.28 -5.89
N GLU A 64 9.24 8.85 -6.25
CA GLU A 64 10.28 8.60 -5.25
C GLU A 64 10.27 9.79 -4.30
N VAL A 65 9.66 9.62 -3.12
CA VAL A 65 9.78 10.59 -2.04
C VAL A 65 11.27 10.60 -1.72
N SER A 66 11.96 11.65 -2.16
CA SER A 66 13.36 11.83 -1.81
C SER A 66 13.41 11.90 -0.29
N PHE A 67 14.05 10.93 0.34
CA PHE A 67 14.45 11.05 1.73
C PHE A 67 15.40 12.25 1.78
N ASP A 68 14.91 13.42 2.20
CA ASP A 68 15.78 14.53 2.55
C ASP A 68 16.48 14.16 3.86
N ASP A 69 17.53 13.37 3.71
CA ASP A 69 18.40 12.89 4.77
C ASP A 69 19.32 14.01 5.28
N ASN A 70 19.11 15.28 4.93
CA ASN A 70 20.00 16.34 5.38
C ASN A 70 19.89 16.51 6.91
N PRO A 71 20.89 16.07 7.69
CA PRO A 71 20.94 16.47 9.08
C PRO A 71 21.39 17.92 9.05
N ASN A 72 20.50 18.86 9.38
CA ASN A 72 20.91 20.20 9.78
C ASN A 72 21.92 20.05 10.94
N LEU A 73 23.20 19.95 10.58
CA LEU A 73 24.32 19.95 11.49
C LEU A 73 24.40 21.36 12.06
N PRO A 74 24.30 21.56 13.38
CA PRO A 74 24.59 22.86 13.95
C PRO A 74 26.04 23.21 13.61
N SER A 75 26.22 24.30 12.86
CA SER A 75 27.53 24.89 12.58
C SER A 75 28.21 25.19 13.92
N THR A 76 29.39 24.60 14.10
CA THR A 76 30.29 24.86 15.23
C THR A 76 30.94 26.23 15.07
#